data_AF-A0A5P2QWR6-F1
#
_entry.id   AF-A0A5P2QWR6-F1
#
_cell.length_a   1.000
_cell.length_b   1.000
_cell.length_c   1.000
_cell.angle_alpha   90.00
_cell.angle_beta   90.00
_cell.angle_gamma   90.00
#
_symmetry.space_group_name_H-M   'P 1'
#
loop_
_entity.id
_entity.type
_entity.pdbx_description
1 polymer ?
#
loop_
_entity_poly.entity_id
_entity_poly.type
_entity_poly.pdbx_seq_one_letter_code
_entity_poly.pdbx_strand_id
1 'polypeptide(L)'
;MTAEKLEIGSRNLTLTSLQFQHNTPAVNWIRWGDGNPDNNAGQIRWVNDAGDTVTSQIRGGQVLFNATTGAVMYLYWRKGDNAVTLRNTYDLQTAFDRNNVILATYQGGKLLDADYGRTTIDGTSVTTGTLDARAVDTDSFYNAGLSVFGGTLQSENFNLAAGTGWRITRQGHMNMPNAVIDTLKIADGAVSVQWAANAYSLTISLSYTARLIVFTSARIMGTFDTHNTEYQLWRKSGAAAETKIDSLLFSVDEYTNPYPNIKAIVAAAGTHTFRFDFVRSGSGAATIHNAPRLAIFGAYK
;
A
#
# COMPACT_ATOMS: atom_id res chain seq x y z
N MET A 1 30.13 13.63 -23.53
CA MET A 1 29.35 13.42 -22.31
C MET A 1 30.32 13.17 -21.17
N THR A 2 30.48 14.14 -20.27
CA THR A 2 31.24 13.95 -19.03
C THR A 2 30.37 13.18 -18.06
N ALA A 3 30.91 12.10 -17.49
CA ALA A 3 30.23 11.36 -16.45
C ALA A 3 30.00 12.28 -15.25
N GLU A 4 28.73 12.62 -14.98
CA GLU A 4 28.29 13.15 -13.70
C GLU A 4 28.76 12.15 -12.64
N LYS A 5 29.78 12.55 -11.89
CA LYS A 5 30.49 11.71 -10.94
C LYS A 5 29.52 11.39 -9.81
N LEU A 6 28.95 10.19 -9.85
CA LEU A 6 28.22 9.59 -8.74
C LEU A 6 29.06 9.70 -7.45
N GLU A 7 28.70 10.64 -6.58
CA GLU A 7 29.27 10.77 -5.24
C GLU A 7 28.46 9.90 -4.27
N ILE A 8 28.86 8.63 -4.17
CA ILE A 8 28.44 7.78 -3.06
C ILE A 8 29.25 8.22 -1.84
N GLY A 9 28.55 8.54 -0.75
CA GLY A 9 29.10 9.13 0.47
C GLY A 9 30.51 8.67 0.82
N SER A 10 31.39 9.64 1.04
CA SER A 10 32.75 9.48 1.58
C SER A 10 33.47 8.19 1.15
N ARG A 11 33.47 7.87 -0.15
CA ARG A 11 34.29 6.79 -0.73
C ARG A 11 35.73 7.03 -0.27
N ASN A 12 36.21 6.17 0.62
CA ASN A 12 37.56 6.13 1.19
C ASN A 12 37.80 6.85 2.52
N LEU A 13 36.78 7.29 3.26
CA LEU A 13 36.98 7.70 4.66
C LEU A 13 36.71 6.53 5.61
N THR A 14 37.73 6.12 6.37
CA THR A 14 37.57 5.16 7.48
C THR A 14 37.85 5.88 8.79
N LEU A 15 36.83 6.02 9.64
CA LEU A 15 37.00 6.51 11.01
C LEU A 15 37.32 5.33 11.93
N THR A 16 38.31 5.48 12.80
CA THR A 16 38.69 4.46 13.79
C THR A 16 38.83 5.11 15.17
N SER A 17 38.20 4.49 16.17
CA SER A 17 38.23 4.89 17.59
C SER A 17 37.69 6.28 17.93
N LEU A 18 37.12 7.02 16.97
CA LEU A 18 36.51 8.32 17.22
C LEU A 18 35.12 8.15 17.81
N GLN A 19 34.92 8.69 19.01
CA GLN A 19 33.64 8.66 19.73
C GLN A 19 33.24 10.07 20.14
N PHE A 20 31.93 10.34 20.09
CA PHE A 20 31.33 11.61 20.50
C PHE A 20 30.44 11.42 21.73
N GLN A 21 30.46 12.40 22.62
CA GLN A 21 29.64 12.47 23.82
C GLN A 21 28.95 13.83 23.84
N HIS A 22 27.64 13.85 24.11
CA HIS A 22 26.91 15.10 24.29
C HIS A 22 26.61 15.38 25.76
N ASN A 23 26.29 16.64 26.07
CA ASN A 23 26.10 17.13 27.42
C ASN A 23 27.27 16.79 28.37
N THR A 24 28.48 16.71 27.81
CA THR A 24 29.71 16.34 28.52
C THR A 24 30.80 17.35 28.16
N PRO A 25 31.44 18.01 29.14
CA PRO A 25 31.33 17.80 30.59
C PRO A 25 30.09 18.44 31.25
N ALA A 26 29.34 19.28 30.51
CA ALA A 26 28.12 19.92 31.00
C ALA A 26 27.07 20.01 29.88
N VAL A 27 25.84 20.44 30.22
CA VAL A 27 24.75 20.65 29.25
C VAL A 27 25.23 21.52 28.08
N ASN A 28 24.83 21.16 26.86
CA ASN A 28 25.19 21.81 25.60
C ASN A 28 26.66 21.65 25.17
N TRP A 29 27.49 20.92 25.90
CA TRP A 29 28.83 20.57 25.43
C TRP A 29 28.81 19.30 24.58
N ILE A 30 29.59 19.32 23.51
CA ILE A 30 29.98 18.09 22.79
C ILE A 30 31.46 17.87 23.04
N ARG A 31 31.82 16.63 23.37
CA ARG A 31 33.19 16.17 23.55
C ARG A 31 33.48 15.03 22.59
N TRP A 32 34.69 14.97 22.08
CA TRP A 32 35.20 13.81 21.34
C TRP A 32 36.50 13.29 21.98
N GLY A 33 36.65 11.97 21.96
CA GLY A 33 37.67 11.28 22.76
C GLY A 33 37.54 11.63 24.24
N ASP A 34 38.68 11.91 24.88
CA ASP A 34 38.75 12.36 26.27
C ASP A 34 38.75 13.89 26.40
N GLY A 35 38.40 14.66 25.36
CA GLY A 35 38.36 16.12 25.42
C GLY A 35 39.71 16.82 25.61
N ASN A 36 40.82 16.07 25.73
CA ASN A 36 42.16 16.64 25.87
C ASN A 36 42.80 16.81 24.48
N PRO A 37 43.14 18.05 24.06
CA PRO A 37 43.75 18.31 22.76
C PRO A 37 45.18 17.82 22.62
N ASP A 38 45.78 17.25 23.67
CA ASP A 38 47.08 16.59 23.58
C ASP A 38 46.97 15.08 23.35
N ASN A 39 45.79 14.50 23.61
CA ASN A 39 45.56 13.07 23.48
C ASN A 39 44.93 12.71 22.14
N ASN A 40 45.23 11.51 21.65
CA ASN A 40 44.62 10.99 20.44
C ASN A 40 43.20 10.49 20.72
N ALA A 41 42.22 11.07 20.05
CA ALA A 41 40.81 10.69 20.15
C ALA A 41 40.38 9.70 19.07
N GLY A 42 41.20 9.50 18.03
CA GLY A 42 40.91 8.58 16.94
C GLY A 42 41.66 8.97 15.67
N GLN A 43 41.35 8.31 14.57
CA GLN A 43 41.99 8.60 13.28
C GLN A 43 40.99 8.51 12.14
N ILE A 44 41.26 9.30 11.09
CA ILE A 44 40.55 9.25 9.82
C ILE A 44 41.56 8.83 8.76
N ARG A 45 41.34 7.67 8.15
CA ARG A 45 42.07 7.22 6.96
C ARG A 45 41.34 7.71 5.73
N TRP A 46 42.05 8.34 4.80
CA TRP A 46 41.52 8.95 3.59
C TRP A 46 42.47 8.78 2.41
N VAL A 47 42.00 9.02 1.19
CA VAL A 47 42.84 8.99 -0.02
C VAL A 47 43.09 10.41 -0.50
N ASN A 48 44.36 10.80 -0.63
CA ASN A 48 44.75 12.12 -1.11
C ASN A 48 44.50 12.27 -2.62
N ASP A 49 44.70 13.48 -3.14
CA ASP A 49 44.45 13.75 -4.56
C ASP A 49 45.48 13.08 -5.49
N ALA A 50 46.59 12.56 -4.93
CA ALA A 50 47.56 11.72 -5.63
C ALA A 50 47.19 10.23 -5.63
N GLY A 51 46.10 9.83 -4.94
CA GLY A 51 45.66 8.44 -4.85
C GLY A 51 46.28 7.65 -3.69
N ASP A 52 47.13 8.27 -2.87
CA ASP A 52 47.75 7.61 -1.72
C ASP A 52 46.80 7.57 -0.52
N THR A 53 46.88 6.48 0.24
CA THR A 53 46.19 6.37 1.53
C THR A 53 46.96 7.15 2.60
N VAL A 54 46.30 8.14 3.20
CA VAL A 54 46.81 9.01 4.26
C VAL A 54 45.98 8.78 5.54
N THR A 55 46.62 8.87 6.70
CA THR A 55 45.95 8.79 8.00
C THR A 55 46.13 10.10 8.75
N SER A 56 45.03 10.79 9.04
CA SER A 56 45.01 11.97 9.92
C SER A 56 44.61 11.56 11.34
N GLN A 57 45.46 11.87 12.32
CA GLN A 57 45.13 11.69 13.73
C GLN A 57 44.22 12.83 14.20
N ILE A 58 43.15 12.48 14.92
CA ILE A 58 42.19 13.42 15.49
C ILE A 58 42.49 13.55 16.98
N ARG A 59 42.87 14.75 17.40
CA ARG A 59 43.10 15.05 18.81
C ARG A 59 41.79 15.22 19.55
N GLY A 60 41.76 14.89 20.84
CA GLY A 60 40.61 15.12 21.71
C GLY A 60 40.20 16.57 21.76
N GLY A 61 38.94 16.82 22.08
CA GLY A 61 38.45 18.19 22.19
C GLY A 61 37.00 18.26 22.58
N GLN A 62 36.56 19.49 22.80
CA GLN A 62 35.21 19.78 23.24
C GLN A 62 34.79 21.16 22.76
N VAL A 63 33.50 21.32 22.53
CA VAL A 63 32.91 22.58 22.07
C VAL A 63 31.56 22.81 22.73
N LEU A 64 31.31 24.07 23.09
CA LEU A 64 30.03 24.51 23.62
C LEU A 64 29.08 24.89 22.48
N PHE A 65 27.89 24.30 22.47
CA PHE A 65 26.80 24.72 21.60
C PHE A 65 26.20 26.06 22.05
N ASN A 66 25.98 26.96 21.09
CA ASN A 66 25.41 28.28 21.28
C ASN A 66 24.15 28.43 20.43
N ALA A 67 23.00 28.30 21.09
CA ALA A 67 21.67 28.41 20.45
C ALA A 67 21.42 29.78 19.79
N THR A 68 22.13 30.83 20.23
CA THR A 68 22.01 32.18 19.64
C THR A 68 22.71 32.27 18.28
N THR A 69 23.69 31.41 18.01
CA THR A 69 24.42 31.38 16.72
C THR A 69 23.69 30.54 15.66
N GLY A 70 22.99 29.48 16.08
CA GLY A 70 22.18 28.68 15.17
C GLY A 70 21.50 27.50 15.86
N ALA A 71 20.52 26.90 15.17
CA ALA A 71 19.73 25.79 15.70
C ALA A 71 20.46 24.43 15.62
N VAL A 72 21.40 24.27 14.68
CA VAL A 72 22.18 23.06 14.46
C VAL A 72 23.65 23.42 14.37
N MET A 73 24.49 22.74 15.14
CA MET A 73 25.95 22.83 15.01
C MET A 73 26.45 21.61 14.26
N TYR A 74 27.28 21.85 13.25
CA TYR A 74 27.96 20.83 12.45
C TYR A 74 29.39 20.67 12.96
N LEU A 75 29.74 19.47 13.41
CA LEU A 75 31.12 19.08 13.66
C LEU A 75 31.70 18.46 12.39
N TYR A 76 32.82 18.99 11.94
CA TYR A 76 33.43 18.57 10.69
C TYR A 76 34.96 18.44 10.78
N TRP A 77 35.50 17.58 9.92
CA TRP A 77 36.93 17.49 9.62
C TRP A 77 37.19 18.05 8.23
N ARG A 78 38.32 18.75 8.05
CA ARG A 78 38.72 19.28 6.76
C ARG A 78 39.79 18.39 6.13
N LYS A 79 39.55 17.93 4.90
CA LYS A 79 40.50 17.13 4.11
C LYS A 79 41.81 17.91 3.93
N GLY A 80 42.94 17.24 4.16
CA GLY A 80 44.27 17.85 4.09
C GLY A 80 44.79 18.45 5.40
N ASP A 81 43.99 18.50 6.46
CA ASP A 81 44.49 18.87 7.79
C ASP A 81 45.33 17.69 8.34
N ASN A 82 46.65 17.90 8.47
CA ASN A 82 47.65 16.86 8.80
C ASN A 82 47.57 16.33 10.25
N ALA A 83 46.97 17.12 11.14
CA ALA A 83 46.49 16.79 12.48
C ALA A 83 45.71 18.01 12.96
N VAL A 84 45.09 17.92 14.13
CA VAL A 84 44.60 19.04 14.96
C VAL A 84 43.10 19.31 14.84
N THR A 85 42.40 18.91 15.91
CA THR A 85 41.01 19.18 16.36
C THR A 85 39.90 19.34 15.32
N LEU A 86 38.79 18.64 15.58
CA LEU A 86 37.55 18.84 14.85
C LEU A 86 37.10 20.29 14.93
N ARG A 87 36.53 20.78 13.83
CA ARG A 87 36.00 22.14 13.72
C ARG A 87 34.50 22.10 13.86
N ASN A 88 33.91 23.24 14.21
CA ASN A 88 32.47 23.40 14.27
C ASN A 88 32.01 24.63 13.47
N THR A 89 30.80 24.58 12.95
CA THR A 89 30.12 25.71 12.32
C THR A 89 28.61 25.60 12.51
N TYR A 90 27.92 26.73 12.40
CA TYR A 90 26.46 26.79 12.29
C TYR A 90 26.01 27.14 10.87
N ASP A 91 26.96 27.53 10.01
CA ASP A 91 26.72 27.92 8.63
C ASP A 91 26.72 26.68 7.73
N LEU A 92 25.63 26.49 7.00
CA LEU A 92 25.44 25.38 6.06
C LEU A 92 26.46 25.43 4.93
N GLN A 93 26.76 26.61 4.39
CA GLN A 93 27.67 26.73 3.25
C GLN A 93 29.09 26.28 3.63
N THR A 94 29.53 26.63 4.83
CA THR A 94 30.80 26.18 5.41
C THR A 94 30.77 24.69 5.69
N ALA A 95 29.69 24.17 6.29
CA ALA A 95 29.59 22.75 6.64
C ALA A 95 29.68 21.83 5.41
N PHE A 96 29.08 22.25 4.30
CA PHE A 96 29.03 21.50 3.03
C PHE A 96 30.06 21.97 1.99
N ASP A 97 31.11 22.71 2.40
CA ASP A 97 32.23 23.03 1.51
C ASP A 97 32.92 21.76 1.01
N ARG A 98 33.47 21.81 -0.21
CA ARG A 98 34.08 20.66 -0.92
C ARG A 98 35.12 19.89 -0.09
N ASN A 99 35.84 20.57 0.80
CA ASN A 99 36.90 19.94 1.60
C ASN A 99 36.45 19.56 3.01
N ASN A 100 35.20 19.82 3.38
CA ASN A 100 34.70 19.56 4.73
C ASN A 100 33.87 18.28 4.75
N VAL A 101 34.14 17.46 5.76
CA VAL A 101 33.45 16.20 6.03
C VAL A 101 32.74 16.35 7.35
N ILE A 102 31.41 16.39 7.31
CA ILE A 102 30.57 16.42 8.51
C ILE A 102 30.66 15.07 9.21
N LEU A 103 31.00 15.08 10.49
CA LEU A 103 31.15 13.87 11.32
C LEU A 103 30.03 13.72 12.35
N ALA A 104 29.43 14.83 12.79
CA ALA A 104 28.29 14.82 13.67
C ALA A 104 27.49 16.12 13.56
N THR A 105 26.21 16.07 13.90
CA THR A 105 25.38 17.26 14.10
C THR A 105 24.81 17.28 15.52
N TYR A 106 24.59 18.48 16.05
CA TYR A 106 24.08 18.64 17.40
C TYR A 106 23.04 19.75 17.50
N GLN A 107 21.94 19.44 18.19
CA GLN A 107 20.79 20.31 18.39
C GLN A 107 20.59 20.61 19.88
N GLY A 108 21.57 21.27 20.51
CA GLY A 108 21.51 21.84 21.86
C GLY A 108 20.70 21.07 22.91
N GLY A 109 21.35 20.23 23.70
CA GLY A 109 20.72 19.51 24.82
C GLY A 109 19.80 18.36 24.41
N LYS A 110 19.38 18.28 23.13
CA LYS A 110 18.38 17.32 22.64
C LYS A 110 18.99 16.12 21.93
N LEU A 111 19.77 16.36 20.88
CA LEU A 111 20.19 15.32 19.94
C LEU A 111 21.61 15.54 19.47
N LEU A 112 22.43 14.50 19.58
CA LEU A 112 23.69 14.34 18.86
C LEU A 112 23.50 13.20 17.86
N ASP A 113 23.66 13.51 16.58
CA ASP A 113 23.62 12.54 15.49
C ASP A 113 25.02 12.43 14.89
N ALA A 114 25.70 11.31 15.15
CA ALA A 114 27.03 10.97 14.64
C ALA A 114 26.99 10.04 13.41
N ASP A 115 25.79 9.68 12.94
CA ASP A 115 25.56 8.85 11.76
C ASP A 115 25.09 9.67 10.54
N TYR A 116 25.20 11.01 10.65
CA TYR A 116 24.75 11.95 9.63
C TYR A 116 25.31 11.61 8.24
N GLY A 117 24.41 11.29 7.31
CA GLY A 117 24.73 11.07 5.89
C GLY A 117 25.30 9.69 5.55
N ARG A 118 25.33 8.72 6.47
CA ARG A 118 25.86 7.38 6.17
C ARG A 118 24.81 6.51 5.48
N THR A 119 24.93 6.37 4.17
CA THR A 119 24.37 5.24 3.43
C THR A 119 25.44 4.17 3.32
N THR A 120 25.18 2.98 3.86
CA THR A 120 26.11 1.84 3.73
C THR A 120 25.65 0.97 2.58
N ILE A 121 26.53 0.73 1.60
CA ILE A 121 26.31 -0.20 0.48
C ILE A 121 27.41 -1.26 0.54
N ASP A 122 27.06 -2.51 0.82
CA ASP A 122 28.03 -3.60 0.98
C ASP A 122 28.00 -4.63 -0.17
N GLY A 123 27.44 -4.24 -1.31
CA GLY A 123 27.26 -5.09 -2.49
C GLY A 123 26.02 -5.99 -2.41
N THR A 124 25.50 -6.25 -1.22
CA THR A 124 24.28 -7.05 -1.00
C THR A 124 23.15 -6.27 -0.34
N SER A 125 23.48 -5.23 0.42
CA SER A 125 22.55 -4.44 1.20
C SER A 125 22.77 -2.95 1.01
N VAL A 126 21.69 -2.19 1.20
CA VAL A 126 21.70 -0.73 1.31
C VAL A 126 21.01 -0.37 2.62
N THR A 127 21.76 0.20 3.56
CA THR A 127 21.21 0.74 4.81
C THR A 127 21.25 2.26 4.74
N THR A 128 20.07 2.88 4.74
CA THR A 128 19.88 4.34 4.69
C THR A 128 18.57 4.72 5.38
N GLY A 129 18.41 5.98 5.78
CA GLY A 129 17.18 6.45 6.42
C GLY A 129 15.98 6.51 5.47
N THR A 130 16.18 7.05 4.27
CA THR A 130 15.16 7.12 3.22
C THR A 130 15.78 6.79 1.87
N LEU A 131 15.09 6.00 1.06
CA LEU A 131 15.47 5.70 -0.32
C LEU A 131 14.34 6.17 -1.24
N ASP A 132 14.63 7.17 -2.08
CA ASP A 132 13.78 7.51 -3.21
C ASP A 132 14.33 6.83 -4.47
N ALA A 133 13.48 6.11 -5.18
CA ALA A 133 13.86 5.35 -6.37
C ALA A 133 12.87 5.61 -7.49
N ARG A 134 13.33 6.24 -8.58
CA ARG A 134 12.51 6.50 -9.77
C ARG A 134 12.16 5.22 -10.53
N ALA A 135 13.06 4.24 -10.52
CA ALA A 135 12.88 2.95 -11.14
C ALA A 135 13.58 1.88 -10.30
N VAL A 136 12.91 0.76 -10.11
CA VAL A 136 13.45 -0.45 -9.48
C VAL A 136 13.14 -1.59 -10.44
N ASP A 137 14.11 -2.48 -10.66
CA ASP A 137 13.83 -3.73 -11.36
C ASP A 137 12.92 -4.58 -10.48
N THR A 138 11.66 -4.73 -10.91
CA THR A 138 10.64 -5.44 -10.16
C THR A 138 10.65 -6.95 -10.41
N ASP A 139 11.37 -7.44 -11.42
CA ASP A 139 11.38 -8.88 -11.75
C ASP A 139 11.97 -9.71 -10.60
N SER A 140 12.95 -9.14 -9.88
CA SER A 140 13.56 -9.75 -8.69
C SER A 140 13.25 -9.03 -7.37
N PHE A 141 12.27 -8.11 -7.34
CA PHE A 141 11.93 -7.38 -6.12
C PHE A 141 11.12 -8.27 -5.16
N TYR A 142 11.74 -8.65 -4.04
CA TYR A 142 11.08 -9.38 -2.96
C TYR A 142 11.09 -8.56 -1.68
N ASN A 143 9.92 -8.40 -1.05
CA ASN A 143 9.79 -7.76 0.25
C ASN A 143 9.01 -8.66 1.21
N ALA A 144 9.66 -9.06 2.31
CA ALA A 144 9.03 -9.77 3.41
C ALA A 144 8.23 -8.76 4.27
N GLY A 145 6.96 -8.56 3.93
CA GLY A 145 6.08 -7.62 4.62
C GLY A 145 6.12 -6.22 4.02
N LEU A 146 5.47 -6.03 2.87
CA LEU A 146 5.25 -4.70 2.31
C LEU A 146 4.17 -3.98 3.13
N SER A 147 4.57 -2.95 3.89
CA SER A 147 3.62 -2.03 4.50
C SER A 147 3.57 -0.72 3.72
N VAL A 148 2.42 -0.44 3.09
CA VAL A 148 2.19 0.81 2.36
C VAL A 148 1.65 1.86 3.33
N PHE A 149 2.54 2.59 3.99
CA PHE A 149 2.15 3.70 4.85
C PHE A 149 2.05 5.01 4.04
N GLY A 150 0.85 5.61 4.00
CA GLY A 150 0.65 6.96 3.46
C GLY A 150 0.46 7.10 1.95
N GLY A 151 0.66 6.04 1.16
CA GLY A 151 0.61 6.09 -0.32
C GLY A 151 -0.51 5.28 -0.99
N THR A 152 -0.33 5.02 -2.28
CA THR A 152 -1.15 4.11 -3.11
C THR A 152 -0.21 3.18 -3.86
N LEU A 153 -0.52 1.88 -3.86
CA LEU A 153 0.11 0.91 -4.76
C LEU A 153 -0.85 0.63 -5.90
N GLN A 154 -0.46 0.86 -7.16
CA GLN A 154 -1.34 0.67 -8.30
C GLN A 154 -0.60 0.26 -9.56
N SER A 155 -1.29 -0.41 -10.48
CA SER A 155 -0.79 -0.59 -11.84
C SER A 155 -0.74 0.76 -12.58
N GLU A 156 0.19 0.88 -13.54
CA GLU A 156 0.34 2.11 -14.34
C GLU A 156 -0.95 2.50 -15.07
N ASN A 157 -1.65 1.52 -15.62
CA ASN A 157 -2.90 1.70 -16.36
C ASN A 157 -4.16 1.73 -15.45
N PHE A 158 -4.02 1.92 -14.14
CA PHE A 158 -5.18 1.98 -13.25
C PHE A 158 -6.07 3.17 -13.63
N ASN A 159 -7.30 2.86 -14.04
CA ASN A 159 -8.33 3.85 -14.30
C ASN A 159 -9.68 3.26 -13.88
N LEU A 160 -10.20 3.75 -12.76
CA LEU A 160 -11.47 3.28 -12.19
C LEU A 160 -12.64 3.47 -13.17
N ALA A 161 -12.63 4.56 -13.94
CA ALA A 161 -13.69 4.87 -14.89
C ALA A 161 -13.64 3.97 -16.14
N ALA A 162 -12.43 3.62 -16.58
CA ALA A 162 -12.23 2.71 -17.71
C ALA A 162 -12.29 1.23 -17.32
N GLY A 163 -12.37 0.92 -16.02
CA GLY A 163 -12.33 -0.45 -15.52
C GLY A 163 -10.98 -1.15 -15.70
N THR A 164 -9.89 -0.40 -15.86
CA THR A 164 -8.56 -0.96 -16.14
C THR A 164 -7.67 -0.95 -14.89
N GLY A 165 -6.77 -1.93 -14.83
CA GLY A 165 -5.74 -2.00 -13.79
C GLY A 165 -6.25 -2.38 -12.39
N TRP A 166 -5.42 -2.12 -11.38
CA TRP A 166 -5.72 -2.36 -9.97
C TRP A 166 -5.05 -1.33 -9.05
N ARG A 167 -5.60 -1.10 -7.85
CA ARG A 167 -4.96 -0.29 -6.80
C ARG A 167 -5.25 -0.77 -5.37
N ILE A 168 -4.34 -0.48 -4.45
CA ILE A 168 -4.48 -0.55 -2.99
C ILE A 168 -4.20 0.84 -2.42
N THR A 169 -5.13 1.39 -1.64
CA THR A 169 -5.03 2.77 -1.10
C THR A 169 -4.73 2.78 0.39
N ARG A 170 -4.30 3.93 0.93
CA ARG A 170 -4.11 4.14 2.38
C ARG A 170 -5.34 3.83 3.27
N GLN A 171 -6.55 3.82 2.68
CA GLN A 171 -7.78 3.50 3.40
C GLN A 171 -8.02 1.99 3.51
N GLY A 172 -7.11 1.16 3.00
CA GLY A 172 -7.25 -0.29 2.97
C GLY A 172 -8.11 -0.83 1.84
N HIS A 173 -8.59 0.02 0.93
CA HIS A 173 -9.39 -0.42 -0.21
C HIS A 173 -8.51 -1.02 -1.32
N MET A 174 -8.82 -2.25 -1.71
CA MET A 174 -8.38 -2.85 -2.96
C MET A 174 -9.45 -2.64 -4.04
N ASN A 175 -9.07 -2.06 -5.18
CA ASN A 175 -9.96 -1.88 -6.34
C ASN A 175 -9.38 -2.60 -7.55
N MET A 176 -10.13 -3.55 -8.09
CA MET A 176 -9.77 -4.31 -9.29
C MET A 176 -11.05 -4.51 -10.13
N PRO A 177 -11.35 -3.58 -11.05
CA PRO A 177 -12.65 -3.56 -11.73
C PRO A 177 -12.94 -4.81 -12.57
N ASN A 178 -11.90 -5.39 -13.18
CA ASN A 178 -11.98 -6.61 -13.98
C ASN A 178 -11.07 -7.69 -13.38
N ALA A 179 -11.40 -8.14 -12.17
CA ALA A 179 -10.71 -9.26 -11.55
C ALA A 179 -11.13 -10.58 -12.21
N VAL A 180 -10.22 -11.23 -12.91
CA VAL A 180 -10.36 -12.66 -13.22
C VAL A 180 -9.81 -13.40 -12.01
N ILE A 181 -10.71 -14.07 -11.29
CA ILE A 181 -10.36 -14.84 -10.11
C ILE A 181 -10.51 -16.32 -10.46
N ASP A 182 -9.40 -16.97 -10.81
CA ASP A 182 -9.40 -18.40 -11.13
C ASP A 182 -9.87 -19.24 -9.94
N THR A 183 -9.48 -18.83 -8.72
CA THR A 183 -9.91 -19.47 -7.48
C THR A 183 -10.28 -18.43 -6.43
N LEU A 184 -11.56 -18.40 -6.06
CA LEU A 184 -12.12 -17.45 -5.10
C LEU A 184 -11.90 -17.93 -3.66
N LYS A 185 -11.13 -17.17 -2.86
CA LYS A 185 -10.95 -17.39 -1.41
C LYS A 185 -11.38 -16.13 -0.65
N ILE A 186 -12.59 -16.15 -0.08
CA ILE A 186 -13.18 -15.03 0.65
C ILE A 186 -13.46 -15.49 2.09
N ALA A 187 -13.05 -14.70 3.09
CA ALA A 187 -13.35 -14.96 4.50
C ALA A 187 -14.81 -14.59 4.84
N ASP A 188 -15.37 -15.20 5.88
CA ASP A 188 -16.73 -14.86 6.34
C ASP A 188 -16.86 -13.36 6.71
N GLY A 189 -17.98 -12.74 6.35
CA GLY A 189 -18.23 -11.31 6.51
C GLY A 189 -17.45 -10.36 5.57
N ALA A 190 -16.56 -10.87 4.71
CA ALA A 190 -15.79 -10.05 3.77
C ALA A 190 -16.60 -9.57 2.55
N VAL A 191 -17.81 -10.11 2.34
CA VAL A 191 -18.75 -9.71 1.29
C VAL A 191 -20.06 -9.30 1.92
N SER A 192 -20.51 -8.06 1.69
CA SER A 192 -21.70 -7.49 2.32
C SER A 192 -23.03 -7.70 1.59
N VAL A 193 -23.06 -8.24 0.36
CA VAL A 193 -23.68 -9.51 -0.13
C VAL A 193 -23.96 -9.48 -1.65
N GLN A 194 -23.65 -10.58 -2.36
CA GLN A 194 -24.09 -10.86 -3.75
C GLN A 194 -24.47 -12.34 -3.88
N TRP A 195 -25.57 -12.63 -4.57
CA TRP A 195 -25.95 -13.96 -5.04
C TRP A 195 -26.24 -13.88 -6.54
N ALA A 196 -25.77 -14.82 -7.35
CA ALA A 196 -26.18 -14.91 -8.76
C ALA A 196 -26.20 -16.36 -9.23
N ALA A 197 -27.13 -16.70 -10.12
CA ALA A 197 -27.30 -18.03 -10.69
C ALA A 197 -27.83 -17.95 -12.12
N ASN A 198 -27.41 -18.86 -12.99
CA ASN A 198 -28.08 -19.14 -14.26
C ASN A 198 -28.98 -20.38 -14.04
N ALA A 199 -30.06 -20.25 -13.26
CA ALA A 199 -30.92 -21.35 -12.82
C ALA A 199 -32.36 -20.91 -12.54
N TYR A 200 -33.30 -21.86 -12.62
CA TYR A 200 -34.73 -21.67 -12.35
C TYR A 200 -35.07 -21.37 -10.90
N SER A 201 -34.11 -21.52 -9.99
CA SER A 201 -34.28 -21.11 -8.61
C SER A 201 -32.97 -20.63 -8.00
N LEU A 202 -33.08 -19.70 -7.06
CA LEU A 202 -31.99 -19.26 -6.20
C LEU A 202 -32.54 -19.11 -4.79
N THR A 203 -32.05 -19.90 -3.85
CA THR A 203 -32.40 -19.71 -2.45
C THR A 203 -31.35 -18.86 -1.77
N ILE A 204 -31.80 -17.81 -1.06
CA ILE A 204 -30.96 -16.98 -0.19
C ILE A 204 -31.48 -17.11 1.25
N SER A 205 -30.60 -16.88 2.20
CA SER A 205 -30.96 -16.82 3.62
C SER A 205 -30.47 -15.49 4.18
N LEU A 206 -31.30 -14.87 5.02
CA LEU A 206 -31.00 -13.58 5.63
C LEU A 206 -31.06 -13.70 7.15
N SER A 207 -30.02 -13.27 7.84
CA SER A 207 -29.96 -13.31 9.32
C SER A 207 -30.70 -12.16 9.99
N TYR A 208 -31.03 -11.13 9.22
CA TYR A 208 -31.78 -9.94 9.64
C TYR A 208 -32.60 -9.47 8.46
N THR A 209 -33.48 -8.50 8.73
CA THR A 209 -34.22 -7.85 7.64
C THR A 209 -33.23 -7.18 6.70
N ALA A 210 -33.14 -7.70 5.48
CA ALA A 210 -32.32 -7.12 4.43
C ALA A 210 -33.23 -6.55 3.35
N ARG A 211 -32.78 -5.45 2.76
CA ARG A 211 -33.37 -4.97 1.50
C ARG A 211 -32.63 -5.64 0.37
N LEU A 212 -33.35 -6.39 -0.44
CA LEU A 212 -32.80 -7.11 -1.58
C LEU A 212 -33.21 -6.42 -2.87
N ILE A 213 -32.30 -6.48 -3.85
CA ILE A 213 -32.58 -6.13 -5.23
C ILE A 213 -32.38 -7.38 -6.06
N VAL A 214 -33.41 -7.72 -6.82
CA VAL A 214 -33.55 -8.99 -7.51
C VAL A 214 -33.60 -8.69 -8.99
N PHE A 215 -32.69 -9.29 -9.75
CA PHE A 215 -32.61 -9.21 -11.20
C PHE A 215 -32.94 -10.57 -11.76
N THR A 216 -34.00 -10.69 -12.55
CA THR A 216 -34.34 -11.94 -13.23
C THR A 216 -34.37 -11.70 -14.72
N SER A 217 -33.94 -12.67 -15.51
CA SER A 217 -33.98 -12.58 -16.97
C SER A 217 -34.19 -13.97 -17.53
N ALA A 218 -35.13 -14.11 -18.47
CA ALA A 218 -35.27 -15.31 -19.27
C ALA A 218 -35.14 -15.03 -20.75
N ARG A 219 -34.79 -16.08 -21.47
CA ARG A 219 -34.85 -16.13 -22.92
C ARG A 219 -35.54 -17.43 -23.33
N ILE A 220 -36.43 -17.32 -24.31
CA ILE A 220 -37.10 -18.45 -24.93
C ILE A 220 -36.59 -18.56 -26.36
N MET A 221 -36.37 -19.78 -26.85
CA MET A 221 -35.88 -20.02 -28.21
C MET A 221 -36.68 -21.17 -28.84
N GLY A 222 -37.04 -21.02 -30.11
CA GLY A 222 -37.67 -22.09 -30.90
C GLY A 222 -39.18 -22.24 -30.74
N THR A 223 -39.90 -21.17 -30.37
CA THR A 223 -41.37 -21.13 -30.36
C THR A 223 -41.90 -19.76 -30.75
N PHE A 224 -42.91 -19.71 -31.63
CA PHE A 224 -43.47 -18.47 -32.19
C PHE A 224 -44.48 -17.74 -31.27
N ASP A 225 -44.77 -18.29 -30.09
CA ASP A 225 -45.81 -17.79 -29.19
C ASP A 225 -45.24 -16.98 -28.02
N THR A 226 -45.98 -15.97 -27.58
CA THR A 226 -45.73 -15.25 -26.32
C THR A 226 -45.90 -16.18 -25.12
N HIS A 227 -44.90 -16.21 -24.25
CA HIS A 227 -44.96 -16.96 -22.99
C HIS A 227 -44.96 -16.00 -21.82
N ASN A 228 -45.81 -16.26 -20.83
CA ASN A 228 -45.67 -15.59 -19.54
C ASN A 228 -44.65 -16.34 -18.69
N THR A 229 -44.02 -15.60 -17.81
CA THR A 229 -42.97 -16.06 -16.93
C THR A 229 -43.19 -15.41 -15.58
N GLU A 230 -43.21 -16.21 -14.53
CA GLU A 230 -43.38 -15.71 -13.17
C GLU A 230 -42.10 -15.91 -12.39
N TYR A 231 -41.53 -14.80 -11.92
CA TYR A 231 -40.62 -14.85 -10.79
C TYR A 231 -41.45 -14.89 -9.51
N GLN A 232 -41.12 -15.79 -8.59
CA GLN A 232 -41.78 -15.93 -7.31
C GLN A 232 -40.78 -15.93 -6.17
N LEU A 233 -41.11 -15.26 -5.07
CA LEU A 233 -40.39 -15.32 -3.81
C LEU A 233 -41.19 -16.10 -2.79
N TRP A 234 -40.60 -17.17 -2.30
CA TRP A 234 -41.18 -18.01 -1.27
C TRP A 234 -40.37 -17.87 0.00
N ARG A 235 -41.02 -17.68 1.14
CA ARG A 235 -40.37 -17.66 2.43
C ARG A 235 -40.71 -18.92 3.21
N LYS A 236 -39.71 -19.49 3.87
CA LYS A 236 -39.89 -20.52 4.89
C LYS A 236 -39.47 -19.98 6.26
N SER A 237 -40.32 -20.15 7.26
CA SER A 237 -40.02 -19.78 8.65
C SER A 237 -40.15 -21.00 9.56
N GLY A 238 -39.02 -21.54 10.02
CA GLY A 238 -39.00 -22.75 10.85
C GLY A 238 -39.57 -23.98 10.14
N ALA A 239 -40.36 -24.79 10.86
CA ALA A 239 -41.02 -25.98 10.33
C ALA A 239 -42.32 -25.69 9.56
N ALA A 240 -42.72 -24.42 9.43
CA ALA A 240 -43.92 -24.04 8.70
C ALA A 240 -43.79 -24.36 7.19
N ALA A 241 -44.94 -24.54 6.55
CA ALA A 241 -45.03 -24.62 5.10
C ALA A 241 -44.49 -23.33 4.45
N GLU A 242 -43.90 -23.45 3.27
CA GLU A 242 -43.44 -22.29 2.51
C GLU A 242 -44.63 -21.42 2.08
N THR A 243 -44.47 -20.11 2.20
CA THR A 243 -45.47 -19.14 1.77
C THR A 243 -44.92 -18.27 0.66
N LYS A 244 -45.69 -18.09 -0.42
CA LYS A 244 -45.35 -17.12 -1.46
C LYS A 244 -45.51 -15.73 -0.85
N ILE A 245 -44.41 -15.02 -0.69
CA ILE A 245 -44.41 -13.68 -0.10
C ILE A 245 -44.35 -12.59 -1.17
N ASP A 246 -43.91 -12.93 -2.38
CA ASP A 246 -43.90 -12.01 -3.49
C ASP A 246 -43.94 -12.73 -4.84
N SER A 247 -44.44 -12.09 -5.89
CA SER A 247 -44.25 -12.56 -7.26
C SER A 247 -44.35 -11.46 -8.31
N LEU A 248 -43.87 -11.76 -9.51
CA LEU A 248 -43.92 -10.90 -10.68
C LEU A 248 -44.10 -11.74 -11.94
N LEU A 249 -45.23 -11.54 -12.62
CA LEU A 249 -45.51 -12.13 -13.92
C LEU A 249 -45.10 -11.16 -15.03
N PHE A 250 -44.46 -11.68 -16.08
CA PHE A 250 -44.04 -10.91 -17.24
C PHE A 250 -44.01 -11.77 -18.50
N SER A 251 -44.16 -11.17 -19.67
CA SER A 251 -44.19 -11.88 -20.96
C SER A 251 -42.84 -11.84 -21.66
N VAL A 252 -42.50 -12.90 -22.39
CA VAL A 252 -41.31 -13.05 -23.23
C VAL A 252 -41.69 -13.67 -24.57
N ASP A 253 -41.17 -13.09 -25.66
CA ASP A 253 -41.43 -13.50 -27.06
C ASP A 253 -40.16 -14.06 -27.74
N GLU A 254 -40.32 -14.81 -28.84
CA GLU A 254 -39.27 -15.66 -29.47
C GLU A 254 -37.95 -14.97 -29.83
N TYR A 255 -37.96 -13.68 -30.10
CA TYR A 255 -36.77 -12.93 -30.52
C TYR A 255 -36.49 -11.74 -29.63
N THR A 256 -37.13 -11.70 -28.48
CA THR A 256 -36.86 -10.64 -27.52
C THR A 256 -35.53 -10.91 -26.81
N ASN A 257 -34.68 -9.89 -26.81
CA ASN A 257 -33.49 -9.87 -25.95
C ASN A 257 -33.92 -10.13 -24.51
N PRO A 258 -33.11 -10.82 -23.69
CA PRO A 258 -33.47 -11.14 -22.31
C PRO A 258 -33.98 -9.89 -21.60
N TYR A 259 -35.27 -9.87 -21.21
CA TYR A 259 -35.83 -8.74 -20.46
C TYR A 259 -35.41 -8.88 -19.00
N PRO A 260 -34.54 -7.99 -18.48
CA PRO A 260 -34.22 -7.99 -17.06
C PRO A 260 -35.42 -7.41 -16.31
N ASN A 261 -36.08 -8.22 -15.49
CA ASN A 261 -37.04 -7.75 -14.51
C ASN A 261 -36.31 -7.46 -13.20
N ILE A 262 -36.60 -6.29 -12.63
CA ILE A 262 -35.97 -5.83 -11.41
C ILE A 262 -37.05 -5.63 -10.36
N LYS A 263 -36.85 -6.23 -9.18
CA LYS A 263 -37.76 -6.03 -8.05
C LYS A 263 -36.99 -5.79 -6.76
N ALA A 264 -37.42 -4.77 -6.03
CA ALA A 264 -36.94 -4.49 -4.69
C ALA A 264 -37.90 -5.11 -3.68
N ILE A 265 -37.35 -5.81 -2.71
CA ILE A 265 -38.12 -6.51 -1.68
C ILE A 265 -37.45 -6.27 -0.33
N VAL A 266 -38.28 -6.12 0.70
CA VAL A 266 -37.82 -6.16 2.09
C VAL A 266 -38.06 -7.57 2.57
N ALA A 267 -36.97 -8.31 2.71
CA ALA A 267 -37.02 -9.70 3.13
C ALA A 267 -36.59 -9.74 4.59
N ALA A 268 -37.54 -10.06 5.47
CA ALA A 268 -37.27 -10.27 6.88
C ALA A 268 -36.28 -11.44 7.06
N ALA A 269 -35.68 -11.53 8.24
CA ALA A 269 -34.81 -12.66 8.58
C ALA A 269 -35.50 -14.01 8.27
N GLY A 270 -34.79 -14.92 7.61
CA GLY A 270 -35.30 -16.23 7.22
C GLY A 270 -34.80 -16.69 5.85
N THR A 271 -35.30 -17.85 5.43
CA THR A 271 -34.94 -18.46 4.14
C THR A 271 -35.94 -18.06 3.07
N HIS A 272 -35.41 -17.61 1.94
CA HIS A 272 -36.17 -17.10 0.81
C HIS A 272 -35.75 -17.84 -0.46
N THR A 273 -36.69 -18.51 -1.12
CA THR A 273 -36.48 -19.20 -2.39
C THR A 273 -37.06 -18.38 -3.51
N PHE A 274 -36.18 -17.95 -4.41
CA PHE A 274 -36.53 -17.34 -5.68
C PHE A 274 -36.81 -18.49 -6.64
N ARG A 275 -38.01 -18.54 -7.21
CA ARG A 275 -38.41 -19.51 -8.22
C ARG A 275 -38.73 -18.76 -9.50
N PHE A 276 -38.47 -19.45 -10.60
CA PHE A 276 -38.67 -18.92 -11.92
C PHE A 276 -39.43 -19.97 -12.73
N ASP A 277 -40.69 -19.67 -13.00
CA ASP A 277 -41.60 -20.58 -13.67
C ASP A 277 -42.03 -19.98 -15.01
N PHE A 278 -41.98 -20.78 -16.08
CA PHE A 278 -42.60 -20.40 -17.35
C PHE A 278 -44.10 -20.73 -17.29
N VAL A 279 -44.94 -19.70 -17.19
CA VAL A 279 -46.39 -19.81 -17.11
C VAL A 279 -46.96 -19.72 -18.52
N ARG A 280 -47.50 -20.83 -19.00
CA ARG A 280 -47.99 -20.91 -20.36
C ARG A 280 -49.43 -20.42 -20.51
N SER A 281 -49.73 -19.73 -21.60
CA SER A 281 -51.09 -19.63 -22.16
C SER A 281 -51.19 -20.47 -23.44
N GLY A 282 -51.87 -21.63 -23.43
CA GLY A 282 -52.11 -22.47 -24.63
C GLY A 282 -51.34 -23.81 -24.72
N SER A 283 -51.57 -24.64 -25.78
CA SER A 283 -51.10 -26.04 -25.98
C SER A 283 -49.95 -26.22 -27.02
N GLY A 284 -48.96 -27.14 -26.81
CA GLY A 284 -47.62 -27.21 -27.50
C GLY A 284 -46.31 -26.75 -26.75
N ALA A 285 -45.64 -27.61 -25.98
CA ALA A 285 -44.50 -27.19 -25.12
C ALA A 285 -43.23 -26.75 -25.91
N ALA A 286 -42.67 -25.58 -25.58
CA ALA A 286 -41.33 -25.19 -26.01
C ALA A 286 -40.32 -26.19 -25.45
N THR A 287 -39.42 -26.71 -26.29
CA THR A 287 -38.49 -27.78 -25.90
C THR A 287 -37.10 -27.24 -25.52
N ILE A 288 -36.85 -25.94 -25.68
CA ILE A 288 -35.54 -25.33 -25.37
C ILE A 288 -35.74 -24.01 -24.61
N HIS A 289 -35.41 -24.05 -23.33
CA HIS A 289 -35.33 -22.88 -22.46
C HIS A 289 -33.89 -22.70 -21.98
N ASN A 290 -33.26 -21.57 -22.29
CA ASN A 290 -31.99 -21.24 -21.64
C ASN A 290 -32.26 -20.97 -20.16
N ALA A 291 -31.38 -21.47 -19.29
CA ALA A 291 -31.54 -21.27 -17.85
C ALA A 291 -31.64 -19.76 -17.53
N PRO A 292 -32.64 -19.34 -16.75
CA PRO A 292 -32.86 -17.93 -16.46
C PRO A 292 -31.68 -17.40 -15.64
N ARG A 293 -31.34 -16.14 -15.86
CA ARG A 293 -30.28 -15.45 -15.12
C ARG A 293 -30.91 -14.74 -13.95
N LEU A 294 -30.39 -15.00 -12.76
CA LEU A 294 -30.81 -14.42 -11.52
C LEU A 294 -29.60 -13.78 -10.84
N ALA A 295 -29.70 -12.52 -10.45
CA ALA A 295 -28.74 -11.88 -9.58
C ALA A 295 -29.48 -11.17 -8.45
N ILE A 296 -29.03 -11.35 -7.22
CA ILE A 296 -29.58 -10.76 -6.03
C ILE A 296 -28.46 -10.06 -5.31
N PHE A 297 -28.68 -8.80 -4.99
CA PHE A 297 -27.76 -8.02 -4.19
C PHE A 297 -28.44 -7.73 -2.86
N GLY A 298 -27.70 -8.00 -1.78
CA GLY A 298 -28.15 -7.74 -0.42
C GLY A 298 -27.36 -6.60 0.17
N ALA A 299 -28.06 -5.65 0.79
CA ALA A 299 -27.43 -4.70 1.68
C ALA A 299 -27.80 -5.07 3.11
N TYR A 300 -26.76 -5.33 3.88
CA TYR A 300 -26.84 -5.42 5.32
C TYR A 300 -26.76 -4.01 5.94
N LYS A 301 -27.71 -3.66 6.81
CA LYS A 301 -27.61 -2.48 7.69
C LYS A 301 -27.02 -2.91 9.03
#